data_AF-A0A256ZPN3-F1
#
_entry.id   AF-A0A256ZPN3-F1
#
_cell.length_a   1.000
_cell.length_b   1.000
_cell.length_c   1.000
_cell.angle_alpha   90.00
_cell.angle_beta   90.00
_cell.angle_gamma   90.00
#
_symmetry.space_group_name_H-M   'P 1'
#
loop_
_entity.id
_entity.type
_entity.pdbx_description
1 polymer ?
#
loop_
_entity_poly.entity_id
_entity_poly.type
_entity_poly.pdbx_seq_one_letter_code
_entity_poly.pdbx_strand_id
1 'polypeptide(L)' 'MEQRLTEKDKKRLKFVFESIARNDACTYDKQKCLQHLESIINPRCVVCREPLDSDFEIVNDKKMHKKCRKRYKG' A
#
# COMPACT_ATOMS: atom_id res chain seq x y z
N MET A 1 -3.91 5.03 15.87
CA MET A 1 -3.66 3.86 15.00
C MET A 1 -2.33 4.08 14.29
N GLU A 2 -1.25 3.46 14.74
CA GLU A 2 0.03 3.51 14.03
C GLU A 2 -0.05 2.60 12.80
N GLN A 3 -0.24 3.19 11.62
CA GLN A 3 -0.17 2.45 10.37
C GLN A 3 1.28 2.04 10.12
N ARG A 4 1.57 0.73 10.10
CA ARG A 4 2.87 0.21 9.70
C ARG A 4 3.04 0.37 8.17
N LEU A 5 3.64 1.49 7.76
CA LEU A 5 3.94 1.82 6.37
C LEU A 5 5.23 1.12 5.92
N THR A 6 5.20 0.50 4.74
CA THR A 6 6.41 -0.08 4.12
C THR A 6 7.20 0.99 3.35
N GLU A 7 8.42 0.68 2.90
CA GLU A 7 9.18 1.61 2.06
C GLU A 7 8.48 1.87 0.73
N LYS A 8 7.83 0.84 0.16
CA LYS A 8 7.00 0.99 -1.04
C LYS A 8 5.82 1.91 -0.82
N ASP A 9 5.18 1.87 0.34
CA ASP A 9 4.09 2.80 0.67
C ASP A 9 4.61 4.24 0.77
N LYS A 10 5.77 4.45 1.41
CA LYS A 10 6.41 5.78 1.47
C LYS A 10 6.72 6.32 0.08
N LYS A 11 7.25 5.49 -0.82
CA LYS A 11 7.51 5.88 -2.23
C LYS A 11 6.23 6.26 -2.96
N ARG A 12 5.15 5.51 -2.75
CA ARG A 12 3.83 5.81 -3.33
C ARG A 12 3.24 7.12 -2.79
N LEU A 13 3.34 7.36 -1.48
CA LEU A 13 2.93 8.63 -0.88
C LEU A 13 3.75 9.79 -1.43
N LYS A 14 5.07 9.62 -1.58
CA LYS A 14 5.94 10.63 -2.19
C LYS A 14 5.48 10.99 -3.60
N PHE A 15 5.20 9.99 -4.44
CA PHE A 15 4.65 10.22 -5.79
C PHE A 15 3.34 11.02 -5.77
N VAL A 16 2.42 10.67 -4.86
CA VAL A 16 1.15 11.40 -4.71
C VAL A 16 1.41 12.85 -4.28
N PHE A 17 2.30 13.07 -3.31
CA PHE A 17 2.69 14.41 -2.88
C PHE A 17 3.32 15.25 -4.00
N GLU A 18 4.23 14.67 -4.77
CA GLU A 18 4.85 15.33 -5.93
C GLU A 18 3.81 15.67 -6.99
N SER A 19 2.84 14.78 -7.24
CA SER A 19 1.75 15.04 -8.18
C SER A 19 0.83 16.17 -7.71
N ILE A 20 0.55 16.25 -6.40
CA ILE A 20 -0.22 17.35 -5.82
C ILE A 20 0.56 18.67 -5.98
N ALA A 21 1.86 18.66 -5.67
CA ALA A 21 2.72 19.83 -5.81
C ALA A 21 2.81 20.34 -7.26
N ARG A 22 2.74 19.45 -8.25
CA ARG A 22 2.68 19.79 -9.68
C ARG A 22 1.28 20.17 -10.19
N ASN A 23 0.24 20.11 -9.36
CA ASN A 23 -1.16 20.31 -9.73
C ASN A 23 -1.70 19.32 -10.80
N ASP A 24 -1.07 18.15 -10.95
CA ASP A 24 -1.50 17.11 -11.92
C ASP A 24 -2.23 15.92 -11.26
N ALA A 25 -2.27 15.88 -9.91
CA ALA A 25 -2.90 14.81 -9.14
C ALA A 25 -4.41 14.65 -9.40
N CYS A 26 -5.10 15.68 -9.86
CA CYS A 26 -6.53 15.62 -10.20
C CYS A 26 -6.81 15.44 -11.69
N THR A 27 -5.76 15.39 -12.53
CA THR A 27 -5.87 15.33 -13.98
C THR A 27 -5.22 14.04 -14.50
N TYR A 28 -4.01 14.14 -15.06
CA TYR A 28 -3.31 13.05 -15.74
C TYR A 28 -2.99 11.87 -14.80
N ASP A 29 -2.56 12.16 -13.58
CA ASP A 29 -2.16 11.12 -12.62
C ASP A 29 -3.25 10.78 -11.59
N LYS A 30 -4.50 11.25 -11.78
CA LYS A 30 -5.62 11.02 -10.85
C LYS A 30 -5.83 9.55 -10.53
N GLN A 31 -5.92 8.69 -11.55
CA GLN A 31 -6.14 7.26 -11.33
C GLN A 31 -4.98 6.61 -10.59
N LYS A 32 -3.73 6.95 -10.93
CA LYS A 32 -2.54 6.41 -10.24
C LYS A 32 -2.49 6.86 -8.79
N CYS A 33 -2.77 8.13 -8.52
CA CYS A 33 -2.80 8.68 -7.18
C CYS A 33 -3.84 7.97 -6.32
N LEU A 34 -5.06 7.79 -6.84
CA LEU A 34 -6.13 7.07 -6.17
C LEU A 34 -5.76 5.60 -5.90
N GLN A 35 -5.18 4.90 -6.88
CA GLN A 35 -4.72 3.51 -6.69
C GLN A 35 -3.62 3.39 -5.64
N HIS A 36 -2.69 4.35 -5.59
CA HIS A 36 -1.64 4.38 -4.59
C HIS A 36 -2.20 4.59 -3.19
N LEU A 37 -3.09 5.57 -3.03
CA LEU A 37 -3.78 5.83 -1.77
C LEU A 37 -4.65 4.64 -1.33
N GLU A 38 -5.42 4.04 -2.24
CA GLU A 38 -6.25 2.86 -1.95
C GLU A 38 -5.37 1.71 -1.44
N SER A 39 -4.24 1.43 -2.07
CA SER A 39 -3.33 0.37 -1.64
C SER A 39 -2.72 0.61 -0.25
N ILE A 40 -2.69 1.85 0.23
CA ILE A 40 -2.13 2.21 1.54
C ILE A 40 -3.23 2.16 2.61
N ILE A 41 -4.39 2.73 2.31
CA ILE A 41 -5.55 2.82 3.22
C ILE A 41 -6.22 1.44 3.36
N ASN A 42 -6.40 0.73 2.24
CA ASN A 42 -7.00 -0.60 2.17
C ASN A 42 -5.97 -1.62 1.66
N PRO A 43 -4.92 -1.91 2.46
CA PRO A 43 -3.89 -2.85 2.05
C PRO A 43 -4.50 -4.24 1.85
N ARG A 44 -4.04 -4.95 0.82
CA ARG A 44 -4.47 -6.33 0.52
C ARG A 44 -3.33 -7.30 0.76
N CYS A 45 -3.66 -8.50 1.21
CA CYS A 45 -2.70 -9.55 1.43
C CYS A 45 -2.04 -9.94 0.11
N VAL A 46 -0.71 -9.98 0.06
CA VAL A 46 -0.01 -10.41 -1.17
C VAL A 46 -0.27 -11.88 -1.53
N VAL A 47 -0.68 -12.69 -0.55
CA VAL A 47 -0.93 -14.13 -0.71
C VAL A 47 -2.38 -14.41 -1.12
N CYS A 48 -3.37 -14.05 -0.29
CA CYS A 48 -4.78 -14.37 -0.56
C CYS A 48 -5.55 -13.26 -1.28
N ARG A 49 -4.95 -12.07 -1.49
CA ARG A 49 -5.58 -10.89 -2.12
C ARG A 49 -6.78 -10.29 -1.39
N GLU A 50 -7.17 -10.87 -0.25
CA GLU A 50 -8.19 -10.30 0.63
C GLU A 50 -7.68 -9.03 1.33
N PRO A 51 -8.57 -8.09 1.69
CA PRO A 51 -8.22 -6.93 2.50
C PRO A 51 -7.56 -7.35 3.82
N LEU A 52 -6.60 -6.55 4.26
CA LEU A 52 -5.90 -6.73 5.53
C LEU A 52 -6.57 -5.84 6.58
N ASP A 53 -7.01 -6.46 7.66
CA ASP A 53 -7.40 -5.77 8.89
C ASP A 53 -6.17 -5.20 9.60
N SER A 54 -6.37 -4.54 10.74
CA SER A 54 -5.28 -3.89 11.50
C SER A 54 -4.16 -4.83 11.95
N ASP A 55 -4.41 -6.14 12.02
CA ASP A 55 -3.45 -7.16 12.46
C ASP A 55 -2.83 -7.91 11.26
N PHE A 56 -1.87 -7.26 10.61
CA PHE A 56 -1.09 -7.83 9.50
C PHE A 56 0.41 -7.83 9.80
N GLU A 57 1.14 -8.60 9.01
CA GLU A 57 2.58 -8.70 9.10
C GLU A 57 3.25 -8.22 7.82
N ILE A 58 4.46 -7.68 7.96
CA ILE A 58 5.26 -7.17 6.85
C ILE A 58 6.50 -8.07 6.74
N VAL A 59 6.65 -8.72 5.58
CA VAL A 59 7.82 -9.55 5.26
C VAL A 59 8.32 -9.12 3.88
N ASN A 60 9.60 -8.80 3.75
CA ASN A 60 10.21 -8.34 2.49
C ASN A 60 9.44 -7.22 1.79
N ASP A 61 9.07 -6.18 2.57
CA ASP A 61 8.27 -5.03 2.12
C ASP A 61 6.86 -5.38 1.59
N LYS A 62 6.34 -6.58 1.89
CA LYS A 62 5.01 -7.03 1.50
C LYS A 62 4.14 -7.26 2.73
N LYS A 63 2.93 -6.69 2.68
CA LYS A 63 1.90 -6.89 3.71
C LYS A 63 1.14 -8.19 3.47
N MET A 64 0.95 -8.97 4.53
CA MET A 64 0.18 -10.22 4.49
C MET A 64 -0.45 -10.55 5.84
N HIS A 65 -1.52 -11.35 5.86
CA HIS A 65 -2.06 -11.84 7.14
C HIS A 65 -1.05 -12.76 7.81
N LYS A 66 -1.01 -12.77 9.14
CA LYS A 66 -0.16 -13.70 9.92
C LYS A 66 -0.42 -15.16 9.53
N LYS A 67 -1.68 -15.54 9.30
CA LYS A 67 -2.07 -16.88 8.80
C LYS A 67 -1.48 -17.22 7.43
N CYS A 68 -1.30 -16.21 6.58
CA CYS A 68 -0.80 -16.36 5.22
C CYS A 68 0.73 -16.43 5.16
N ARG A 69 1.45 -16.01 6.20
CA ARG A 69 2.92 -16.12 6.25
C ARG A 69 3.41 -17.53 6.03
N LYS A 70 2.73 -18.54 6.60
CA LYS A 70 3.08 -19.96 6.40
C LYS A 70 3.04 -20.40 4.93
N ARG A 71 2.26 -19.72 4.09
CA ARG A 71 2.14 -20.01 2.65
C ARG A 71 3.08 -19.15 1.79
N TYR A 72 3.69 -18.13 2.37
CA TYR A 72 4.58 -17.21 1.67
C TYR A 72 5.97 -17.86 1.53
N LYS A 73 6.43 -18.04 0.28
CA LYS A 73 7.69 -18.75 -0.06
C LYS A 73 8.88 -17.81 -0.35
N GLY A 74 8.77 -16.51 -0.07
CA GLY A 74 9.79 -15.53 -0.47
C GLY A 74 10.04 -14.48 0.57
#